data_AF-A0A434KRE4-F1
#
_entry.id   AF-A0A434KRE4-F1
#
_cell.length_a   1.000
_cell.length_b   1.000
_cell.length_c   1.000
_cell.angle_alpha   90.00
_cell.angle_beta   90.00
_cell.angle_gamma   90.00
#
_symmetry.space_group_name_H-M   'P 1'
#
loop_
_entity.id
_entity.type
_entity.pdbx_description
1 polymer ?
#
loop_
_entity_poly.entity_id
_entity_poly.type
_entity_poly.pdbx_seq_one_letter_code
_entity_poly.pdbx_strand_id
1 'polypeptide(L)'
;MSAHTIFESAPIGAIVAWSDGTPQPPERHSKKLAAWKNSNSQGRLVRKQGGRDAGTLGSNGSFTLHEADFGAGGVIAIRVHRTFSLGSSLRFIIVERPPVGSVRVFDRAGDHAELVHLAPHRAAAQH
;
A
#
# COMPACT_ATOMS: atom_id res chain seq x y z
N MET A 1 -5.99 -11.19 -7.59
CA MET A 1 -6.83 -10.01 -7.89
C MET A 1 -6.07 -9.06 -8.78
N SER A 2 -6.74 -8.14 -9.50
CA SER A 2 -6.08 -7.07 -10.28
C SER A 2 -5.89 -5.79 -9.44
N ALA A 3 -5.10 -4.85 -9.95
CA ALA A 3 -4.95 -3.52 -9.33
C ALA A 3 -6.30 -2.79 -9.20
N HIS A 4 -7.16 -2.87 -10.21
CA HIS A 4 -8.51 -2.32 -10.17
C HIS A 4 -9.35 -2.91 -9.03
N THR A 5 -9.29 -4.24 -8.82
CA THR A 5 -10.03 -4.88 -7.72
C THR A 5 -9.54 -4.40 -6.34
N ILE A 6 -8.23 -4.19 -6.16
CA ILE A 6 -7.68 -3.63 -4.92
C ILE A 6 -8.17 -2.20 -4.71
N PHE A 7 -8.11 -1.39 -5.78
CA PHE A 7 -8.55 0.00 -5.72
C PHE A 7 -10.03 0.14 -5.34
N GLU A 8 -10.90 -0.77 -5.76
CA GLU A 8 -12.31 -0.74 -5.37
C GLU A 8 -12.55 -1.33 -3.97
N SER A 9 -11.98 -2.51 -3.67
CA SER A 9 -12.44 -3.34 -2.55
C SER A 9 -11.54 -3.36 -1.30
N ALA A 10 -10.28 -2.96 -1.41
CA ALA A 10 -9.35 -2.97 -0.29
C ALA A 10 -9.52 -1.70 0.57
N PRO A 11 -9.81 -1.80 1.87
CA PRO A 11 -9.86 -0.60 2.73
C PRO A 11 -8.46 0.00 2.90
N ILE A 12 -8.36 1.33 2.95
CA ILE A 12 -7.12 1.99 3.41
C ILE A 12 -6.74 1.42 4.79
N GLY A 13 -5.45 1.11 4.97
CA GLY A 13 -4.88 0.41 6.12
C GLY A 13 -4.74 -1.10 5.95
N ALA A 14 -5.32 -1.70 4.89
CA ALA A 14 -5.12 -3.12 4.59
C ALA A 14 -3.67 -3.43 4.21
N ILE A 15 -3.21 -4.65 4.52
CA ILE A 15 -1.96 -5.18 3.96
C ILE A 15 -2.28 -5.84 2.61
N VAL A 16 -1.58 -5.39 1.56
CA VAL A 16 -1.74 -5.88 0.20
C VAL A 16 -0.40 -6.42 -0.29
N ALA A 17 -0.40 -7.67 -0.73
CA ALA A 17 0.74 -8.28 -1.42
C ALA A 17 0.60 -8.13 -2.93
N TRP A 18 1.72 -8.02 -3.64
CA TRP A 18 1.79 -8.05 -5.11
C TRP A 18 2.81 -9.09 -5.58
N SER A 19 2.59 -9.63 -6.78
CA SER A 19 3.47 -10.62 -7.40
C SER A 19 3.39 -10.56 -8.93
N ASP A 20 4.53 -10.74 -9.60
CA ASP A 20 4.61 -11.00 -11.05
C ASP A 20 4.42 -12.49 -11.39
N GLY A 21 4.36 -13.36 -10.39
CA GLY A 21 4.19 -14.79 -10.54
C GLY A 21 5.46 -15.60 -10.71
N THR A 22 6.63 -14.96 -10.71
CA THR A 22 7.90 -15.67 -10.81
C THR A 22 8.25 -16.35 -9.47
N PRO A 23 8.85 -17.56 -9.49
CA PRO A 23 9.21 -18.26 -8.26
C PRO A 23 10.34 -17.52 -7.52
N GLN A 24 10.30 -17.58 -6.19
CA GLN A 24 11.31 -16.96 -5.33
C GLN A 24 12.70 -17.57 -5.58
N PRO A 25 13.73 -16.75 -5.90
CA PRO A 25 15.09 -17.22 -6.02
C PRO A 25 15.63 -17.79 -4.69
N PRO A 26 16.55 -18.77 -4.72
CA PRO A 26 17.20 -19.25 -3.50
C PRO A 26 17.91 -18.13 -2.74
N GLU A 27 17.86 -18.16 -1.40
CA GLU A 27 18.35 -17.08 -0.54
C GLU A 27 19.83 -16.74 -0.75
N ARG A 28 20.65 -17.73 -1.12
CA ARG A 28 22.07 -17.54 -1.47
C ARG A 28 22.29 -16.60 -2.65
N HIS A 29 21.30 -16.38 -3.51
CA HIS A 29 21.40 -15.47 -4.65
C HIS A 29 20.86 -14.08 -4.28
N SER A 30 21.50 -13.42 -3.32
CA SER A 30 21.06 -12.15 -2.72
C SER A 30 20.66 -11.08 -3.73
N LYS A 31 21.45 -10.87 -4.80
CA LYS A 31 21.13 -9.91 -5.88
C LYS A 31 19.84 -10.27 -6.63
N LYS A 32 19.66 -11.56 -6.98
CA LYS A 32 18.45 -12.03 -7.67
C LYS A 32 17.24 -11.94 -6.75
N LEU A 33 17.40 -12.28 -5.47
CA LEU A 33 16.33 -12.18 -4.49
C LEU A 33 15.89 -10.74 -4.27
N ALA A 34 16.85 -9.80 -4.16
CA ALA A 34 16.54 -8.37 -4.06
C ALA A 34 15.79 -7.84 -5.29
N ALA A 35 16.23 -8.23 -6.50
CA ALA A 35 15.53 -7.88 -7.73
C ALA A 35 14.10 -8.48 -7.78
N TRP A 36 13.94 -9.73 -7.35
CA TRP A 36 12.65 -10.41 -7.30
C TRP A 36 11.66 -9.72 -6.33
N LYS A 37 12.14 -9.28 -5.16
CA LYS A 37 11.33 -8.59 -4.15
C LYS A 37 10.70 -7.28 -4.67
N ASN A 38 11.33 -6.61 -5.64
CA ASN A 38 10.75 -5.40 -6.24
C ASN A 38 9.37 -5.64 -6.89
N SER A 39 9.15 -6.84 -7.42
CA SER A 39 7.89 -7.25 -8.06
C SER A 39 7.10 -8.27 -7.23
N ASN A 40 7.63 -8.68 -6.07
CA ASN A 40 7.06 -9.71 -5.21
C ASN A 40 7.28 -9.33 -3.74
N SER A 41 6.39 -8.50 -3.20
CA SER A 41 6.46 -8.00 -1.82
C SER A 41 5.05 -7.64 -1.35
N GLN A 42 4.96 -6.99 -0.19
CA GLN A 42 3.70 -6.54 0.39
C GLN A 42 3.87 -5.20 1.10
N GLY A 43 2.77 -4.49 1.28
CA GLY A 43 2.77 -3.20 1.96
C GLY A 43 1.39 -2.81 2.44
N ARG A 44 1.35 -1.83 3.35
CA ARG A 44 0.11 -1.27 3.86
C ARG A 44 -0.44 -0.26 2.87
N LEU A 45 -1.70 -0.40 2.50
CA LEU A 45 -2.41 0.55 1.66
C LEU A 45 -2.59 1.87 2.41
N VAL A 46 -1.84 2.90 2.02
CA VAL A 46 -1.86 4.20 2.70
C VAL A 46 -2.65 5.27 1.95
N ARG A 47 -2.82 5.11 0.63
CA ARG A 47 -3.47 6.12 -0.20
C ARG A 47 -4.14 5.51 -1.43
N LYS A 48 -5.26 6.12 -1.86
CA LYS A 48 -5.93 5.90 -3.14
C LYS A 48 -6.17 7.26 -3.79
N GLN A 49 -5.96 7.37 -5.11
CA GLN A 49 -6.11 8.61 -5.87
C GLN A 49 -6.81 8.34 -7.20
N GLY A 50 -7.73 9.21 -7.61
CA GLY A 50 -8.46 9.12 -8.87
C GLY A 50 -9.47 7.96 -8.88
N GLY A 51 -10.76 8.27 -9.04
CA GLY A 51 -11.82 7.25 -9.03
C GLY A 51 -13.21 7.76 -8.68
N ARG A 52 -13.36 9.02 -8.24
CA ARG A 52 -14.68 9.61 -7.92
C ARG A 52 -15.05 10.85 -8.73
N ASP A 53 -14.08 11.58 -9.29
CA ASP A 53 -14.34 12.72 -10.17
C ASP A 53 -14.34 12.30 -11.65
N ALA A 54 -15.24 11.40 -12.02
CA ALA A 54 -15.51 11.07 -13.42
C ALA A 54 -16.33 12.19 -14.10
N GLY A 55 -15.90 13.45 -13.96
CA GLY A 55 -16.29 14.57 -14.81
C GLY A 55 -15.27 14.82 -15.93
N THR A 56 -14.05 14.30 -15.80
CA THR A 56 -12.99 14.52 -16.78
C THR A 56 -12.41 13.18 -17.22
N LEU A 57 -12.74 12.84 -18.47
CA LEU A 57 -12.22 11.74 -19.27
C LEU A 57 -10.70 11.53 -19.02
N GLY A 58 -10.33 10.46 -18.32
CA GLY A 58 -8.94 9.95 -18.34
C GLY A 58 -8.14 9.85 -17.04
N SER A 59 -8.70 10.05 -15.84
CA SER A 59 -7.92 9.78 -14.62
C SER A 59 -7.79 8.28 -14.35
N ASN A 60 -6.69 7.69 -14.82
CA ASN A 60 -6.27 6.34 -14.41
C ASN A 60 -5.98 6.37 -12.90
N GLY A 61 -6.86 5.78 -12.11
CA GLY A 61 -6.68 5.69 -10.66
C GLY A 61 -5.34 5.06 -10.26
N SER A 62 -4.93 5.31 -9.04
CA SER A 62 -3.75 4.69 -8.46
C SER A 62 -3.91 4.49 -6.96
N PHE A 63 -3.12 3.56 -6.42
CA PHE A 63 -3.00 3.39 -4.98
C PHE A 63 -1.54 3.25 -4.59
N THR A 64 -1.24 3.68 -3.36
CA THR A 64 0.10 3.66 -2.79
C THR A 64 0.13 2.72 -1.60
N LEU A 65 1.11 1.82 -1.60
CA LEU A 65 1.45 0.94 -0.50
C LEU A 65 2.72 1.45 0.19
N HIS A 66 2.71 1.51 1.51
CA HIS A 66 3.92 1.65 2.33
C HIS A 66 4.50 0.26 2.58
N GLU A 67 5.69 0.01 2.03
CA GLU A 67 6.37 -1.29 2.06
C GLU A 67 7.24 -1.44 3.32
N ALA A 68 8.09 -0.45 3.61
CA ALA A 68 9.03 -0.53 4.72
C ALA A 68 9.51 0.85 5.18
N ASP A 69 9.98 0.90 6.43
CA ASP A 69 10.74 2.01 6.99
C ASP A 69 12.16 1.55 7.31
N PHE A 70 13.15 2.39 7.02
CA PHE A 70 14.55 2.16 7.34
C PHE A 70 15.10 3.30 8.19
N GLY A 71 15.90 2.97 9.19
CA GLY A 71 16.51 3.93 10.09
C GLY A 71 17.15 3.29 11.32
N ALA A 72 17.61 4.12 12.25
CA ALA A 72 18.30 3.69 13.46
C ALA A 72 17.91 4.57 14.65
N GLY A 73 17.99 4.03 15.87
CA GLY A 73 17.74 4.79 17.11
C GLY A 73 16.32 5.34 17.25
N GLY A 74 15.32 4.67 16.66
CA GLY A 74 13.92 5.15 16.67
C GLY A 74 13.61 6.24 15.64
N VAL A 75 14.60 6.66 14.84
CA VAL A 75 14.41 7.63 13.75
C VAL A 75 14.18 6.87 12.44
N ILE A 76 13.10 7.18 11.74
CA ILE A 76 12.86 6.71 10.36
C ILE A 76 13.61 7.64 9.41
N ALA A 77 14.66 7.14 8.77
CA ALA A 77 15.44 7.90 7.79
C ALA A 77 14.85 7.80 6.38
N ILE A 78 14.27 6.65 6.02
CA ILE A 78 13.71 6.38 4.69
C ILE A 78 12.39 5.64 4.83
N ARG A 79 11.34 6.11 4.13
CA ARG A 79 10.10 5.36 3.90
C ARG A 79 10.07 4.87 2.46
N VAL A 80 9.72 3.60 2.25
CA VAL A 80 9.61 3.00 0.92
C VAL A 80 8.15 2.86 0.56
N HIS A 81 7.73 3.64 -0.44
CA HIS A 81 6.38 3.59 -1.00
C HIS A 81 6.41 2.98 -2.41
N ARG A 82 5.35 2.23 -2.72
CA ARG A 82 5.09 1.66 -4.05
C ARG A 82 3.73 2.13 -4.53
N THR A 83 3.70 2.85 -5.64
CA THR A 83 2.45 3.30 -6.28
C THR A 83 2.15 2.45 -7.50
N PHE A 84 0.91 1.98 -7.60
CA PHE A 84 0.42 1.17 -8.72
C PHE A 84 -0.71 1.90 -9.44
N SER A 85 -0.65 1.93 -10.77
CA SER A 85 -1.79 2.32 -11.60
C SER A 85 -2.80 1.18 -11.69
N LEU A 86 -4.07 1.48 -11.98
CA LEU A 86 -5.10 0.44 -12.15
C LEU A 86 -4.82 -0.52 -13.32
N GLY A 87 -3.97 -0.11 -14.27
CA GLY A 87 -3.53 -0.93 -15.40
C GLY A 87 -2.33 -1.84 -15.12
N SER A 88 -1.86 -1.94 -13.86
CA SER A 88 -0.74 -2.83 -13.52
C SER A 88 -1.06 -4.29 -13.88
N SER A 89 -0.10 -4.96 -14.52
CA SER A 89 -0.17 -6.38 -14.88
C SER A 89 0.13 -7.33 -13.72
N LEU A 90 0.53 -6.80 -12.56
CA LEU A 90 0.83 -7.59 -11.36
C LEU A 90 -0.46 -8.20 -10.77
N ARG A 91 -0.27 -9.29 -10.04
CA ARG A 91 -1.34 -9.92 -9.26
C ARG A 91 -1.27 -9.46 -7.82
N PHE A 92 -2.44 -9.18 -7.26
CA PHE A 92 -2.56 -8.68 -5.89
C PHE A 92 -3.43 -9.58 -5.02
N ILE A 93 -3.17 -9.54 -3.71
CA ILE A 93 -3.94 -10.23 -2.68
C ILE A 93 -4.08 -9.29 -1.47
N ILE A 94 -5.29 -9.20 -0.90
CA ILE A 94 -5.49 -8.57 0.41
C ILE A 94 -5.09 -9.61 1.46
N VAL A 95 -3.95 -9.41 2.10
CA VAL A 95 -3.40 -10.31 3.12
C VAL A 95 -4.10 -10.07 4.46
N GLU A 96 -4.32 -8.81 4.81
CA GLU A 96 -4.93 -8.42 6.07
C GLU A 96 -5.83 -7.21 5.87
N ARG A 97 -6.97 -7.17 6.55
CA ARG A 97 -7.85 -6.00 6.62
C ARG A 97 -7.71 -5.32 7.99
N PRO A 98 -7.83 -3.99 8.08
CA PRO A 98 -7.85 -3.28 9.35
C PRO A 98 -8.86 -3.91 10.31
N PRO A 99 -8.51 -4.11 11.59
CA PRO A 99 -9.46 -4.58 12.59
C PRO A 99 -10.70 -3.70 12.65
N VAL A 100 -11.86 -4.32 12.88
CA VAL A 100 -13.11 -3.58 13.12
C VAL A 100 -12.92 -2.67 14.33
N GLY A 101 -13.35 -1.41 14.23
CA GLY A 101 -13.20 -0.41 15.29
C GLY A 101 -11.91 0.41 15.22
N SER A 102 -10.94 0.01 14.38
CA SER A 102 -9.74 0.81 14.15
C SER A 102 -10.04 2.18 13.51
N VAL A 103 -9.24 3.18 13.86
CA VAL A 103 -9.36 4.57 13.40
C VAL A 103 -8.19 4.91 12.50
N ARG A 104 -8.51 5.35 11.27
CA ARG A 104 -7.53 5.80 10.28
C ARG A 104 -7.19 7.26 10.53
N VAL A 105 -5.92 7.55 10.78
CA VAL A 105 -5.41 8.91 10.96
C VAL A 105 -4.67 9.31 9.68
N PHE A 106 -5.12 10.40 9.08
CA PHE A 106 -4.57 10.93 7.84
C PHE A 106 -3.76 12.21 8.09
N ASP A 107 -2.78 12.49 7.24
CA ASP A 107 -1.96 13.70 7.30
C ASP A 107 -2.76 14.98 6.99
N ARG A 108 -3.82 14.86 6.17
CA ARG A 108 -4.68 15.95 5.74
C ARG A 108 -6.08 15.43 5.37
N ALA A 109 -6.99 16.36 5.10
CA ALA A 109 -8.30 16.05 4.52
C ALA A 109 -8.25 15.97 2.98
N GLY A 110 -9.19 15.22 2.38
CA GLY A 110 -9.41 15.16 0.92
C GLY A 110 -8.78 13.97 0.20
N ASP A 111 -8.90 13.95 -1.14
CA ASP A 111 -8.55 12.80 -2.01
C ASP A 111 -7.05 12.50 -2.14
N HIS A 112 -6.22 13.30 -1.48
CA HIS A 112 -4.78 13.15 -1.45
C HIS A 112 -4.24 12.84 -0.05
N ALA A 113 -5.14 12.61 0.91
CA ALA A 113 -4.82 12.18 2.25
C ALA A 113 -4.04 10.87 2.26
N GLU A 114 -2.94 10.84 3.01
CA GLU A 114 -2.14 9.66 3.25
C GLU A 114 -2.35 9.16 4.68
N LEU A 115 -2.58 7.85 4.83
CA LEU A 115 -2.68 7.21 6.13
C LEU A 115 -1.33 7.29 6.84
N VAL A 116 -1.28 8.04 7.94
CA VAL A 116 -0.08 8.16 8.79
C VAL A 116 -0.09 7.07 9.86
N HIS A 117 -1.27 6.78 10.42
CA HIS A 117 -1.39 5.84 11.51
C HIS A 117 -2.76 5.14 11.50
N LEU A 118 -2.77 3.86 11.87
CA LEU A 118 -3.98 3.08 12.11
C LEU A 118 -4.09 2.82 13.62
N ALA A 119 -4.87 3.64 14.31
CA ALA A 119 -5.08 3.54 15.74
C ALA A 119 -6.09 2.42 16.06
N PRO A 120 -5.95 1.69 17.17
CA PRO A 120 -6.90 0.66 17.56
C PRO A 120 -8.27 1.22 17.96
N HIS A 121 -8.34 2.48 18.42
CA HIS A 121 -9.57 3.16 18.83
C HIS A 121 -9.38 4.69 18.79
N ARG A 122 -10.48 5.44 18.95
CA ARG A 122 -10.49 6.91 18.84
C ARG A 122 -9.58 7.62 19.85
N ALA A 123 -9.47 7.12 21.08
CA ALA A 123 -8.58 7.73 22.07
C ALA A 123 -7.10 7.65 21.64
N ALA A 124 -6.66 6.52 21.09
CA ALA A 124 -5.30 6.33 20.59
C ALA A 124 -4.99 7.16 19.32
N ALA A 125 -6.01 7.68 18.65
CA ALA A 125 -5.87 8.47 17.42
C ALA A 125 -5.58 9.97 17.66
N GLN A 126 -5.64 10.44 18.91
CA GLN A 126 -5.55 11.87 19.28
C GLN A 126 -4.19 12.26 19.87
N HIS A 127 -3.20 11.37 19.77
CA HIS A 127 -1.86 11.58 20.32
C HIS A 127 -0.89 12.14 19.29
#